data_AF-A0A367ZRP5-F1
#
_entry.id   AF-A0A367ZRP5-F1
#
_cell.length_a   1.000
_cell.length_b   1.000
_cell.length_c   1.000
_cell.angle_alpha   90.00
_cell.angle_beta   90.00
_cell.angle_gamma   90.00
#
_symmetry.space_group_name_H-M   'P 1'
#
loop_
_entity.id
_entity.type
_entity.pdbx_description
1 polymer ?
#
loop_
_entity_poly.entity_id
_entity_poly.type
_entity_poly.pdbx_seq_one_letter_code
_entity_poly.pdbx_strand_id
1 'polypeptide(L)'
;MLPSYQIRLVGFLILVILLGTMIHGFFLYKITARTVEEGFFSAHNRLRSTWEILKPAIIVTNGISFLLISLALLVVTTLSSHRLIGPVVKIAGRLRDLAAGRLDLPPLRLRADDEGQILSEAANQVQETFRQRLQPLAALRDALAAGKEPDLEQVRAVLDQALAGVTLSPPAPGPSPEGSRPPAAGPAASTAPTSASAGKAGGN
;
A
#
# COMPACT_ATOMS: atom_id res chain seq x y z
N MET A 1 7.70 20.59 12.36
CA MET A 1 6.44 21.23 11.96
C MET A 1 5.48 20.11 11.59
N LEU A 2 4.47 19.82 12.43
CA LEU A 2 3.42 18.87 12.04
C LEU A 2 2.68 19.46 10.82
N PRO A 3 2.47 18.71 9.73
CA PRO A 3 1.72 19.19 8.58
C PRO A 3 0.37 19.74 9.03
N SER A 4 -0.01 20.93 8.57
CA SER A 4 -1.25 21.61 8.98
C SER A 4 -2.51 20.77 8.75
N TYR A 5 -2.43 19.75 7.90
CA TYR A 5 -3.49 18.76 7.72
C TYR A 5 -3.57 17.74 8.88
N GLN A 6 -2.44 17.22 9.37
CA GLN A 6 -2.44 16.26 10.46
C GLN A 6 -3.10 16.88 11.70
N ILE A 7 -2.83 18.15 11.98
CA ILE A 7 -3.49 18.90 13.06
C ILE A 7 -4.99 19.04 12.80
N ARG A 8 -5.40 19.36 11.57
CA ARG A 8 -6.83 19.44 11.20
C ARG A 8 -7.54 18.09 11.34
N LEU A 9 -6.91 17.00 10.89
CA LEU A 9 -7.45 15.64 10.98
C LEU A 9 -7.54 15.15 12.43
N VAL A 10 -6.47 15.36 13.22
CA VAL A 10 -6.45 15.00 14.64
C VAL A 10 -7.48 15.83 15.41
N GLY A 11 -7.57 17.14 15.16
CA GLY A 11 -8.58 18.01 15.75
C GLY A 11 -10.01 17.55 15.40
N PHE A 12 -10.25 17.21 14.13
CA PHE A 12 -11.53 16.64 13.71
C PHE A 12 -11.83 15.29 14.37
N LEU A 13 -10.83 14.40 14.49
CA LEU A 13 -10.99 13.11 15.16
C LEU A 13 -11.31 13.28 16.65
N ILE A 14 -10.60 14.17 17.35
CA ILE A 14 -10.88 14.51 18.74
C ILE A 14 -12.30 15.04 18.88
N LEU A 15 -12.72 15.95 17.99
CA LEU A 15 -14.08 16.48 17.98
C LEU A 15 -15.12 15.37 17.80
N VAL A 16 -14.92 14.47 16.83
CA VAL A 16 -15.82 13.34 16.58
C VAL A 16 -15.88 12.38 17.78
N ILE A 17 -14.75 12.08 18.40
CA ILE A 17 -14.69 11.25 19.62
C ILE A 17 -15.40 11.94 20.78
N LEU A 18 -15.21 13.25 20.95
CA LEU A 18 -15.84 14.02 22.02
C LEU A 18 -17.36 14.07 21.84
N LEU A 19 -17.84 14.36 20.63
CA LEU A 19 -19.28 14.30 20.34
C LEU A 19 -19.83 12.88 20.51
N GLY A 20 -19.11 11.86 20.02
CA GLY A 20 -19.51 10.47 20.14
C GLY A 20 -19.64 10.02 21.59
N THR A 21 -18.66 10.36 22.44
CA THR A 21 -18.70 10.04 23.89
C THR A 21 -19.80 10.82 24.60
N MET A 22 -20.03 12.09 24.23
CA MET A 22 -21.10 12.90 24.82
C MET A 22 -22.50 12.37 24.45
N ILE A 23 -22.71 11.99 23.18
CA ILE A 23 -23.94 11.33 22.72
C ILE A 23 -24.12 9.99 23.43
N HIS A 24 -23.08 9.16 23.48
CA HIS A 24 -23.14 7.87 24.16
C HIS A 24 -23.49 8.01 25.65
N GLY A 25 -22.84 8.95 26.36
CA GLY A 25 -23.13 9.26 27.75
C GLY A 25 -24.58 9.72 27.96
N PHE A 26 -25.10 10.55 27.07
CA PHE A 26 -26.49 10.99 27.10
C PHE A 26 -27.49 9.83 26.96
N PHE A 27 -27.26 8.93 25.99
CA PHE A 27 -28.09 7.74 25.81
C PHE A 27 -28.01 6.79 27.01
N LEU A 28 -26.80 6.55 27.51
CA LEU A 28 -26.58 5.72 28.69
C LEU A 28 -27.32 6.30 29.90
N TYR A 29 -27.24 7.60 30.13
CA TYR A 29 -27.96 8.29 31.20
C TYR A 29 -29.48 8.16 31.02
N LYS A 30 -30.02 8.47 29.84
CA LYS A 30 -31.47 8.39 29.57
C LYS A 30 -32.04 6.99 29.76
N ILE A 31 -31.34 5.97 29.27
CA ILE A 31 -31.75 4.57 29.39
C ILE A 31 -31.66 4.15 30.86
N THR A 32 -30.52 4.37 31.51
CA THR A 32 -30.33 4.01 32.92
C THR A 32 -31.35 4.71 33.82
N ALA A 33 -31.61 6.00 33.62
CA ALA A 33 -32.59 6.75 34.41
C ALA A 33 -34.01 6.16 34.29
N ARG A 34 -34.49 5.88 33.06
CA ARG A 34 -35.80 5.25 32.85
C ARG A 34 -35.89 3.87 33.48
N THR A 35 -34.86 3.06 33.23
CA THR A 35 -34.77 1.69 33.71
C THR A 35 -34.71 1.61 35.24
N VAL A 36 -34.08 2.58 35.90
CA VAL A 36 -34.02 2.70 37.35
C VAL A 36 -35.35 3.18 37.94
N GLU A 37 -36.01 4.16 37.32
CA GLU A 37 -37.33 4.68 37.73
C GLU A 37 -38.41 3.59 37.69
N GLU A 38 -38.45 2.78 36.62
CA GLU A 38 -39.32 1.62 36.49
C GLU A 38 -39.01 0.53 37.55
N GLY A 39 -37.73 0.34 37.87
CA GLY A 39 -37.28 -0.61 38.89
C GLY A 39 -37.65 -0.20 40.32
N PHE A 40 -37.62 1.10 40.64
CA PHE A 40 -38.01 1.63 41.95
C PHE A 40 -39.52 1.48 42.22
N PHE A 41 -40.38 1.59 41.21
CA PHE A 41 -41.82 1.33 41.35
C PHE A 41 -42.15 -0.15 41.65
N SER A 42 -41.26 -1.08 41.31
CA SER A 42 -41.43 -2.52 41.56
C SER A 42 -40.67 -3.03 42.80
N ALA A 43 -40.08 -2.13 43.60
CA ALA A 43 -38.99 -2.38 44.55
C ALA A 43 -39.36 -2.99 45.92
N HIS A 44 -40.38 -3.84 46.01
CA HIS A 44 -40.55 -4.66 47.23
C HIS A 44 -39.85 -6.03 47.17
N ASN A 45 -39.26 -6.48 46.04
CA ASN A 45 -38.74 -7.87 46.01
C ASN A 45 -37.58 -8.26 45.06
N ARG A 46 -36.67 -7.37 44.59
CA ARG A 46 -35.78 -7.79 43.47
C ARG A 46 -34.36 -7.22 43.40
N LEU A 47 -33.58 -7.33 44.47
CA LEU A 47 -32.11 -7.13 44.42
C LEU A 47 -31.36 -8.14 43.53
N ARG A 48 -31.96 -9.29 43.20
CA ARG A 48 -31.41 -10.28 42.25
C ARG A 48 -31.59 -9.91 40.77
N SER A 49 -32.27 -8.79 40.47
CA SER A 49 -32.73 -8.43 39.10
C SER A 49 -31.96 -7.27 38.46
N THR A 50 -31.06 -6.59 39.16
CA THR A 50 -30.35 -5.41 38.63
C THR A 50 -29.54 -5.73 37.38
N TRP A 51 -28.95 -6.94 37.31
CA TRP A 51 -28.20 -7.40 36.14
C TRP A 51 -29.08 -7.63 34.90
N GLU A 52 -30.26 -8.25 35.07
CA GLU A 52 -31.22 -8.48 33.97
C GLU A 52 -31.80 -7.16 33.43
N ILE A 53 -31.94 -6.19 34.32
CA ILE A 53 -32.42 -4.85 34.02
C ILE A 53 -31.35 -4.03 33.26
N LEU A 54 -30.07 -4.21 33.61
CA LEU A 54 -28.95 -3.45 33.02
C LEU A 54 -28.46 -4.03 31.68
N LYS A 55 -28.58 -5.33 31.47
CA LYS A 55 -28.14 -6.04 30.26
C LYS A 55 -28.67 -5.43 28.94
N PRO A 56 -29.98 -5.17 28.75
CA PRO A 56 -30.47 -4.57 27.51
C PRO A 56 -29.94 -3.14 27.32
N ALA A 57 -29.79 -2.38 28.42
CA ALA A 57 -29.22 -1.04 28.37
C ALA A 57 -27.78 -1.07 27.86
N ILE A 58 -26.93 -1.98 28.38
CA ILE A 58 -25.54 -2.15 27.94
C ILE A 58 -25.46 -2.56 26.46
N ILE A 59 -26.30 -3.50 26.03
CA ILE A 59 -26.29 -3.98 24.64
C ILE A 59 -26.65 -2.83 23.68
N VAL A 60 -27.71 -2.06 23.99
CA VAL A 60 -28.15 -0.94 23.16
C VAL A 60 -27.10 0.16 23.13
N THR A 61 -26.54 0.55 24.28
CA THR A 61 -25.56 1.64 24.34
C THR A 61 -24.25 1.27 23.66
N ASN A 62 -23.76 0.04 23.85
CA ASN A 62 -22.58 -0.46 23.14
C ASN A 62 -22.81 -0.60 21.64
N GLY A 63 -24.01 -1.04 21.22
CA GLY A 63 -24.37 -1.10 19.80
C GLY A 63 -24.34 0.28 19.13
N ILE A 64 -24.89 1.30 19.80
CA ILE A 64 -24.85 2.69 19.32
C ILE A 64 -23.39 3.19 19.25
N SER A 65 -22.59 2.94 20.29
CA SER A 65 -21.16 3.30 20.28
C SER A 65 -20.41 2.64 19.14
N PHE A 66 -20.62 1.34 18.94
CA PHE A 66 -19.99 0.60 17.86
C PHE A 66 -20.34 1.19 16.49
N LEU A 67 -21.62 1.54 16.27
CA LEU A 67 -22.08 2.16 15.03
C LEU A 67 -21.42 3.53 14.82
N LEU A 68 -21.38 4.38 15.84
CA LEU A 68 -20.78 5.72 15.77
C LEU A 68 -19.28 5.65 15.49
N ILE A 69 -18.55 4.78 16.20
CA ILE A 69 -17.11 4.58 16.00
C ILE A 69 -16.85 4.03 14.60
N SER A 70 -17.62 3.05 14.14
CA SER A 70 -17.47 2.47 12.80
C SER A 70 -17.68 3.53 11.71
N LEU A 71 -18.71 4.38 11.86
CA LEU A 71 -18.97 5.46 10.91
C LEU A 71 -17.85 6.51 10.91
N ALA A 72 -17.38 6.90 12.09
CA ALA A 72 -16.24 7.81 12.23
C ALA A 72 -14.98 7.25 11.54
N LEU A 73 -14.68 5.97 11.78
CA LEU A 73 -13.54 5.29 11.16
C LEU A 73 -13.67 5.25 9.64
N LEU A 74 -14.86 4.90 9.13
CA LEU A 74 -15.13 4.88 7.69
C LEU A 74 -14.89 6.25 7.05
N VAL A 75 -15.38 7.32 7.67
CA VAL A 75 -15.18 8.70 7.18
C VAL A 75 -13.69 9.05 7.18
N VAL A 76 -12.99 8.81 8.29
CA VAL A 76 -11.55 9.14 8.43
C VAL A 76 -10.70 8.38 7.41
N THR A 77 -10.93 7.07 7.27
CA THR A 77 -10.20 6.24 6.32
C THR A 77 -10.46 6.67 4.88
N THR A 78 -11.72 6.97 4.54
CA THR A 78 -12.09 7.41 3.18
C THR A 78 -11.46 8.76 2.84
N LEU A 79 -11.54 9.75 3.73
CA LEU A 79 -10.95 11.07 3.53
C LEU A 79 -9.42 10.99 3.41
N SER A 80 -8.78 10.18 4.27
CA SER A 80 -7.33 9.99 4.24
C SER A 80 -6.88 9.30 2.96
N SER A 81 -7.61 8.26 2.52
CA SER A 81 -7.29 7.50 1.32
C SER A 81 -7.37 8.36 0.05
N HIS A 82 -8.45 9.11 -0.15
CA HIS A 82 -8.59 9.96 -1.34
C HIS A 82 -7.49 11.01 -1.48
N ARG A 83 -7.00 11.53 -0.35
CA ARG A 83 -5.95 12.56 -0.32
C ARG A 83 -4.56 12.00 -0.64
N LEU A 84 -4.32 10.71 -0.37
CA LEU A 84 -3.06 10.03 -0.67
C LEU A 84 -3.01 9.53 -2.12
N ILE A 85 -4.11 8.98 -2.63
CA ILE A 85 -4.15 8.32 -3.95
C ILE A 85 -3.80 9.31 -5.07
N GLY A 86 -4.35 10.52 -5.05
CA GLY A 86 -4.14 11.51 -6.12
C GLY A 86 -2.66 11.86 -6.34
N PRO A 87 -1.94 12.33 -5.31
CA PRO A 87 -0.51 12.60 -5.38
C PRO A 87 0.32 11.40 -5.80
N VAL A 88 0.05 10.21 -5.23
CA VAL A 88 0.81 8.98 -5.54
C VAL A 88 0.67 8.59 -7.01
N VAL A 89 -0.55 8.63 -7.56
CA VAL A 89 -0.80 8.30 -8.98
C VAL A 89 -0.11 9.30 -9.90
N LYS A 90 -0.11 10.60 -9.56
CA LYS A 90 0.62 11.63 -10.33
C LYS A 90 2.12 11.40 -10.33
N ILE A 91 2.71 11.09 -9.18
CA ILE A 91 4.14 10.79 -9.06
C ILE A 91 4.47 9.51 -9.85
N ALA A 92 3.67 8.46 -9.71
CA ALA A 92 3.87 7.21 -10.46
C ALA A 92 3.81 7.43 -11.98
N GLY A 93 2.87 8.27 -12.44
CA GLY A 93 2.80 8.70 -13.85
C GLY A 93 4.09 9.41 -14.28
N ARG A 94 4.56 10.37 -13.47
CA ARG A 94 5.81 11.09 -13.76
C ARG A 94 7.01 10.15 -13.83
N LEU A 95 7.16 9.23 -12.88
CA LEU A 95 8.27 8.26 -12.89
C LEU A 95 8.21 7.34 -14.10
N ARG A 96 7.00 6.98 -14.58
CA ARG A 96 6.83 6.22 -15.82
C ARG A 96 7.26 7.02 -17.05
N ASP A 97 6.96 8.32 -17.09
CA ASP A 97 7.43 9.18 -18.17
C ASP A 97 8.97 9.32 -18.16
N LEU A 98 9.59 9.47 -16.97
CA LEU A 98 11.05 9.50 -16.82
C LEU A 98 11.67 8.17 -17.28
N ALA A 99 11.07 7.03 -16.90
CA ALA A 99 11.51 5.71 -17.33
C ALA A 99 11.39 5.52 -18.86
N ALA A 100 10.42 6.19 -19.50
CA ALA A 100 10.29 6.24 -20.96
C ALA A 100 11.27 7.23 -21.63
N GLY A 101 12.17 7.87 -20.87
CA GLY A 101 13.16 8.82 -21.39
C GLY A 101 12.62 10.23 -21.63
N ARG A 102 11.42 10.56 -21.15
CA ARG A 102 10.83 11.90 -21.31
C ARG A 102 11.31 12.83 -20.20
N LEU A 103 12.35 13.62 -20.49
CA LEU A 103 13.00 14.50 -19.50
C LEU A 103 12.63 15.98 -19.66
N ASP A 104 12.02 16.37 -20.77
CA ASP A 104 11.60 17.75 -21.07
C ASP A 104 10.19 18.08 -20.55
N LEU A 105 9.84 17.53 -19.39
CA LEU A 105 8.55 17.75 -18.75
C LEU A 105 8.64 18.94 -17.76
N PRO A 106 7.60 19.76 -17.61
CA PRO A 106 7.58 20.81 -16.59
C PRO A 106 7.67 20.19 -15.19
N PRO A 107 8.25 20.87 -14.17
CA PRO A 107 8.38 20.34 -12.82
C PRO A 107 7.04 19.83 -12.26
N LEU A 108 7.04 18.64 -11.66
CA LEU A 108 5.87 18.09 -10.98
C LEU A 108 5.54 18.96 -9.76
N ARG A 109 4.36 19.57 -9.76
CA ARG A 109 3.84 20.36 -8.64
C ARG A 109 2.60 19.72 -8.06
N LEU A 110 2.67 19.39 -6.77
CA LEU A 110 1.52 18.97 -5.98
C LEU A 110 0.90 20.18 -5.26
N ARG A 111 -0.30 20.02 -4.70
CA ARG A 111 -0.93 21.11 -3.92
C ARG A 111 -0.16 21.31 -2.63
N ALA A 112 -0.05 22.54 -2.15
CA ALA A 112 0.79 22.88 -0.99
C ALA A 112 0.52 22.01 0.25
N ASP A 113 -0.73 21.57 0.43
CA ASP A 113 -1.11 20.74 1.57
C ASP A 113 -0.97 19.22 1.34
N ASP A 114 -0.62 18.77 0.13
CA ASP A 114 -0.49 17.33 -0.19
C ASP A 114 0.74 16.72 0.50
N GLU A 115 0.62 15.51 1.06
CA GLU A 115 1.72 14.86 1.78
C GLU A 115 2.86 14.36 0.86
N GLY A 116 2.59 14.29 -0.45
CA GLY A 116 3.56 13.83 -1.45
C GLY A 116 4.62 14.85 -1.88
N GLN A 117 4.65 16.06 -1.30
CA GLN A 117 5.55 17.15 -1.73
C GLN A 117 7.01 16.72 -1.77
N ILE A 118 7.52 16.14 -0.68
CA ILE A 118 8.91 15.66 -0.59
C ILE A 118 9.22 14.66 -1.70
N LEU A 119 8.29 13.74 -1.97
CA LEU A 119 8.47 12.74 -3.04
C LEU A 119 8.42 13.38 -4.43
N SER A 120 7.60 14.43 -4.63
CA SER A 120 7.58 15.17 -5.89
C SER A 120 8.84 16.00 -6.11
N GLU A 121 9.41 16.59 -5.05
CA GLU A 121 10.69 17.29 -5.09
C GLU A 121 11.83 16.33 -5.45
N ALA A 122 11.87 15.15 -4.81
CA ALA A 122 12.82 14.10 -5.15
C ALA A 122 12.68 13.64 -6.61
N ALA A 123 11.46 13.44 -7.10
CA ALA A 123 11.21 13.08 -8.50
C ALA A 123 11.69 14.17 -9.48
N ASN A 124 11.48 15.44 -9.15
CA ASN A 124 11.98 16.57 -9.94
C ASN A 124 13.52 16.63 -9.93
N GLN A 125 14.14 16.34 -8.79
CA GLN A 125 15.60 16.31 -8.68
C GLN A 125 16.20 15.17 -9.53
N VAL A 126 15.55 14.00 -9.55
CA VAL A 126 15.96 12.89 -10.45
C VAL A 126 15.84 13.30 -11.91
N GLN A 127 14.71 13.91 -12.30
CA GLN A 127 14.53 14.41 -13.67
C GLN A 127 15.62 15.39 -14.08
N GLU A 128 15.91 16.39 -13.23
CA GLU A 128 16.92 17.41 -13.52
C GLU A 128 18.32 16.80 -13.60
N THR A 129 18.66 15.89 -12.69
CA THR A 129 19.95 15.18 -12.70
C THR A 129 20.13 14.38 -13.99
N PHE A 130 19.09 13.68 -14.44
CA PHE A 130 19.13 12.93 -15.70
C PHE A 130 19.22 13.86 -16.90
N ARG A 131 18.46 14.96 -16.92
CA ARG A 131 18.51 15.95 -17.99
C ARG A 131 19.92 16.55 -18.12
N GLN A 132 20.54 16.96 -17.01
CA GLN A 132 21.90 17.52 -17.00
C GLN A 132 22.96 16.53 -17.51
N ARG A 133 22.80 15.23 -17.21
CA ARG A 133 23.71 14.17 -17.67
C ARG A 133 23.52 13.80 -19.14
N LEU A 134 22.28 13.76 -19.61
CA LEU A 134 21.94 13.27 -20.95
C LEU A 134 21.92 14.37 -22.01
N GLN A 135 21.76 15.64 -21.63
CA GLN A 135 21.77 16.77 -22.56
C GLN A 135 23.10 16.91 -23.34
N PRO A 136 24.30 16.79 -22.72
CA PRO A 136 25.56 16.79 -23.46
C PRO A 136 25.69 15.62 -24.43
N LEU A 137 25.20 14.43 -24.06
CA LEU A 137 25.19 13.25 -24.92
C LEU A 137 24.26 13.44 -26.13
N ALA A 138 23.08 14.03 -25.92
CA ALA A 138 22.17 14.38 -27.00
C ALA A 138 22.79 15.40 -27.98
N ALA A 139 23.47 16.43 -27.45
CA ALA A 139 24.18 17.41 -28.27
C ALA A 139 25.33 16.78 -29.07
N LEU A 140 26.07 15.83 -28.46
CA LEU A 140 27.14 15.09 -29.14
C LEU A 140 26.58 14.22 -30.27
N ARG A 141 25.47 13.51 -30.03
CA ARG A 141 24.75 12.75 -31.07
C ARG A 141 24.35 13.66 -32.24
N ASP A 142 23.79 14.83 -31.94
CA ASP A 142 23.34 15.76 -32.98
C ASP A 142 24.52 16.36 -33.77
N ALA A 143 25.65 16.61 -33.11
CA ALA A 143 26.88 17.04 -33.78
C ALA A 143 27.42 15.97 -34.74
N LEU A 144 27.46 14.71 -34.30
CA LEU A 144 27.86 13.57 -35.14
C LEU A 144 26.91 13.38 -36.33
N ALA A 145 25.60 13.49 -36.11
CA ALA A 145 24.60 13.41 -37.18
C ALA A 145 24.72 14.55 -38.20
N ALA A 146 25.21 15.73 -37.77
CA ALA A 146 25.52 16.86 -38.64
C ALA A 146 26.89 16.74 -39.36
N GLY A 147 27.58 15.61 -39.22
CA GLY A 147 28.88 15.36 -39.87
C GLY A 147 30.07 16.06 -39.21
N LYS A 148 29.92 16.56 -37.98
CA LYS A 148 31.06 17.06 -37.21
C LYS A 148 31.81 15.88 -36.61
N GLU A 149 33.14 15.92 -36.66
CA GLU A 149 34.01 14.96 -35.98
C GLU A 149 34.45 15.56 -34.65
N PRO A 150 33.77 15.25 -33.53
CA PRO A 150 34.23 15.64 -32.21
C PRO A 150 35.54 14.92 -31.88
N ASP A 151 36.45 15.63 -31.23
CA ASP A 151 37.71 15.04 -30.78
C ASP A 151 37.46 13.96 -29.72
N LEU A 152 38.34 12.96 -29.66
CA LEU A 152 38.32 11.86 -28.70
C LEU A 152 38.33 12.36 -27.26
N GLU A 153 39.06 13.45 -26.98
CA GLU A 153 39.08 14.08 -25.67
C GLU A 153 37.69 14.61 -25.27
N GLN A 154 36.97 15.23 -26.22
CA GLN A 154 35.63 15.75 -26.00
C GLN A 154 34.60 14.63 -25.77
N VAL A 155 34.67 13.56 -26.54
CA VAL A 155 33.82 12.37 -26.37
C VAL A 155 34.05 11.75 -24.99
N ARG A 156 35.32 11.58 -24.59
CA ARG A 156 35.68 11.03 -23.29
C ARG A 156 35.15 11.89 -22.14
N ALA A 157 35.33 13.22 -22.22
CA ALA A 157 34.84 14.13 -21.20
C ALA A 157 33.32 14.07 -21.03
N VAL A 158 32.56 13.99 -22.13
CA VAL A 158 31.09 13.87 -22.09
C VAL A 158 30.65 12.54 -21.48
N LEU A 159 31.34 11.43 -21.82
CA LEU A 159 31.06 10.11 -21.23
C LEU A 159 31.38 10.07 -19.73
N ASP A 160 32.53 10.60 -19.33
CA ASP A 160 32.94 10.68 -17.92
C ASP A 160 31.93 11.50 -17.10
N GLN A 161 31.44 12.62 -17.66
CA GLN A 161 30.39 13.43 -17.04
C GLN A 161 29.07 12.68 -16.91
N ALA A 162 28.65 11.97 -17.96
CA ALA A 162 27.39 11.22 -17.94
C ALA A 162 27.42 10.06 -16.93
N LEU A 163 28.56 9.37 -16.83
CA LEU A 163 28.77 8.20 -15.97
C LEU A 163 29.25 8.57 -14.55
N ALA A 164 29.50 9.84 -14.26
CA ALA A 164 29.97 10.29 -12.96
C ALA A 164 29.07 9.78 -11.81
N GLY A 165 29.63 8.97 -10.91
CA GLY A 165 28.90 8.40 -9.77
C GLY A 165 27.86 7.32 -10.12
N VAL A 166 27.85 6.81 -11.35
CA VAL A 166 27.03 5.64 -11.72
C VAL A 166 27.81 4.37 -11.40
N THR A 167 27.31 3.56 -10.48
CA THR A 167 27.81 2.21 -10.23
C THR A 167 26.87 1.20 -10.89
N LEU A 168 27.35 0.54 -11.94
CA LEU A 168 26.65 -0.57 -12.59
C LEU A 168 27.24 -1.88 -12.07
N SER A 169 26.42 -2.74 -11.47
CA SER A 169 26.85 -4.11 -11.20
C SER A 169 27.07 -4.85 -12.54
N PRO A 170 28.11 -5.70 -12.65
CA PRO A 170 28.24 -6.56 -13.81
C PRO A 170 26.97 -7.41 -13.95
N PRO A 171 26.51 -7.68 -15.19
CA PRO A 171 25.35 -8.53 -15.41
C PRO A 171 25.59 -9.86 -14.69
N ALA A 172 24.59 -10.33 -13.93
CA ALA A 172 24.66 -11.63 -13.27
C ALA A 172 25.08 -12.68 -14.30
N PRO A 173 26.01 -13.61 -13.99
CA PRO A 173 26.31 -14.70 -14.89
C PRO A 173 24.99 -15.37 -15.23
N GLY A 174 24.64 -15.35 -16.52
CA GLY A 174 23.44 -16.05 -17.01
C GLY A 174 23.48 -17.50 -16.53
N PRO A 175 22.33 -18.18 -16.42
CA PRO A 175 22.32 -19.57 -16.01
C PRO A 175 23.35 -20.33 -16.85
N SER A 176 24.41 -20.81 -16.19
CA SER A 176 25.33 -21.75 -16.78
C SER A 176 24.50 -22.87 -17.41
N PRO A 177 24.84 -23.39 -18.60
CA PRO A 177 24.12 -24.51 -19.18
C PRO A 177 24.29 -25.72 -18.26
N GLU A 178 23.39 -25.84 -17.30
CA GLU A 178 23.39 -26.87 -16.29
C GLU A 178 22.82 -28.14 -16.93
N GLY A 179 23.68 -29.14 -17.07
CA GLY A 179 23.27 -30.53 -17.18
C GLY A 179 22.94 -31.01 -18.59
N SER A 180 23.99 -31.33 -19.34
CA SER A 180 24.02 -32.60 -20.07
C SER A 180 23.52 -33.72 -19.15
N ARG A 181 22.23 -34.06 -19.29
CA ARG A 181 21.60 -35.22 -18.66
C ARG A 181 22.40 -36.46 -19.07
N PRO A 182 22.94 -37.27 -18.14
CA PRO A 182 23.45 -38.58 -18.51
C PRO A 182 22.29 -39.44 -19.06
N PRO A 183 22.54 -40.32 -20.04
CA PRO A 183 21.51 -41.14 -20.64
C PRO A 183 20.84 -42.03 -19.57
N ALA A 184 19.52 -42.06 -19.61
CA ALA A 184 18.69 -42.86 -18.72
C ALA A 184 19.17 -44.33 -18.70
N ALA A 185 19.58 -44.81 -17.53
CA ALA A 185 19.72 -46.23 -17.28
C ALA A 185 18.33 -46.89 -17.42
N GLY A 186 18.24 -47.89 -18.29
CA GLY A 186 17.01 -48.64 -18.55
C GLY A 186 16.48 -49.37 -17.31
N PRO A 187 15.19 -49.74 -17.29
CA PRO A 187 14.57 -50.41 -16.17
C PRO A 187 15.13 -51.83 -16.01
N ALA A 188 15.73 -52.10 -14.85
CA ALA A 188 16.08 -53.44 -14.43
C ALA A 188 14.81 -54.27 -14.20
N ALA A 189 14.76 -55.41 -14.89
CA ALA A 189 13.70 -56.41 -14.80
C ALA A 189 13.57 -56.94 -13.37
N SER A 190 12.37 -56.79 -12.79
CA SER A 190 11.97 -57.49 -11.57
C SER A 190 11.16 -58.72 -11.97
N THR A 191 11.70 -59.88 -11.63
CA THR A 191 11.19 -61.23 -11.90
C THR A 191 9.98 -61.56 -11.03
N ALA A 192 8.95 -62.12 -11.66
CA ALA A 192 7.80 -62.76 -11.01
C ALA A 192 8.22 -63.92 -10.08
N PRO A 193 7.30 -64.36 -9.21
CA PRO A 193 6.89 -65.75 -9.35
C PRO A 193 5.36 -65.98 -9.37
N THR A 194 5.05 -66.91 -10.25
CA THR A 194 3.87 -67.75 -10.47
C THR A 194 3.21 -68.33 -9.20
N SER A 195 1.88 -68.24 -9.12
CA SER A 195 0.92 -69.34 -8.86
C SER A 195 -0.46 -68.73 -8.59
N ALA A 196 -1.43 -68.84 -9.52
CA ALA A 196 -2.31 -69.97 -9.75
C ALA A 196 -3.44 -70.12 -8.70
N SER A 197 -4.68 -69.99 -9.18
CA SER A 197 -5.83 -70.86 -8.90
C SER A 197 -7.12 -70.11 -8.57
N ALA A 198 -8.10 -70.32 -9.46
CA ALA A 198 -9.54 -70.48 -9.24
C ALA A 198 -10.28 -69.42 -8.40
N GLY A 199 -11.36 -68.78 -8.87
CA GLY A 199 -12.36 -69.26 -9.80
C GLY A 199 -13.74 -69.14 -9.14
N LYS A 200 -14.72 -68.81 -9.99
CA LYS A 200 -16.18 -69.01 -9.84
C LYS A 200 -17.04 -67.91 -9.20
N ALA A 201 -17.93 -67.41 -10.08
CA ALA A 201 -19.38 -67.20 -9.93
C ALA A 201 -19.85 -66.27 -8.80
N GLY A 202 -20.66 -65.24 -9.05
CA GLY A 202 -21.75 -65.13 -10.01
C GLY A 202 -23.04 -64.93 -9.24
N GLY A 203 -23.90 -64.01 -9.69
CA GLY A 203 -25.31 -63.95 -9.28
C GLY A 203 -25.78 -62.60 -8.75
N ASN A 204 -26.56 -61.94 -9.61
CA ASN A 204 -27.55 -60.87 -9.40
C ASN A 204 -27.12 -59.52 -8.82
#